data_AF-A0A958LTU1-F1
#
_entry.id   AF-A0A958LTU1-F1
#
_cell.length_a   1.000
_cell.length_b   1.000
_cell.length_c   1.000
_cell.angle_alpha   90.00
_cell.angle_beta   90.00
_cell.angle_gamma   90.00
#
_symmetry.space_group_name_H-M   'P 1'
#
loop_
_entity.id
_entity.type
_entity.pdbx_description
1 polymer ?
#
loop_
_entity_poly.entity_id
_entity_poly.type
_entity_poly.pdbx_seq_one_letter_code
_entity_poly.pdbx_strand_id
1 'polypeptide(L)'
;MENGNRILVRALVILFLLLPGSGCKNVLEDSAKTSTDEALFFEAKQLMNSGDWTGAITQFERMSAAYLASRDVAPHYASAYAGRCGLSYLGFVESLGSIGTTKLFRFLMNTYPGSAATHVADCETAETILLTSVADPNLRTVDENLLVAFTAFTKLGTILNTYADTDDDGSPDGGFDACNVGSLADADARQVGTGLAIALSALQAAAAETTIGSGETATLTSGCADLAVLAPSFDFCSVTDPASLTADQVKGIRSVIQENEWVGIGSCNNTLDNCLCP
;
A
#
# COMPACT_ATOMS: atom_id res chain seq x y z
N MET A 1 -72.55 25.37 13.39
CA MET A 1 -71.46 25.02 12.45
C MET A 1 -70.17 24.69 13.20
N GLU A 2 -70.23 23.90 14.28
CA GLU A 2 -69.09 23.71 15.21
C GLU A 2 -68.58 22.26 15.28
N ASN A 3 -69.34 21.32 14.73
CA ASN A 3 -69.00 19.88 14.75
C ASN A 3 -68.13 19.42 13.56
N GLY A 4 -68.01 20.22 12.49
CA GLY A 4 -67.24 19.87 11.30
C GLY A 4 -65.71 19.94 11.51
N ASN A 5 -65.22 20.95 12.24
CA ASN A 5 -63.79 21.12 12.50
C ASN A 5 -63.20 20.03 13.41
N ARG A 6 -63.99 19.42 14.28
CA ARG A 6 -63.52 18.37 15.20
C ARG A 6 -63.28 17.04 14.49
N ILE A 7 -63.94 16.78 13.36
CA ILE A 7 -63.75 15.56 12.57
C ILE A 7 -62.48 15.68 11.72
N LEU A 8 -62.23 16.87 11.14
CA LEU A 8 -61.05 17.12 10.31
C LEU A 8 -59.74 17.07 11.11
N VAL A 9 -59.71 17.65 12.31
CA VAL A 9 -58.51 17.58 13.20
C VAL A 9 -58.25 16.15 13.69
N ARG A 10 -59.30 15.36 13.95
CA ARG A 10 -59.15 13.95 14.35
C ARG A 10 -58.65 13.06 13.21
N ALA A 11 -59.07 13.32 11.97
CA ALA A 11 -58.57 12.60 10.80
C ALA A 11 -57.09 12.91 10.52
N LEU A 12 -56.65 14.16 10.72
CA LEU A 12 -55.27 14.58 10.48
C LEU A 12 -54.29 14.04 11.55
N VAL A 13 -54.72 13.93 12.80
CA VAL A 13 -53.93 13.35 13.90
C VAL A 13 -53.79 11.83 13.77
N ILE A 14 -54.81 11.14 13.23
CA ILE A 14 -54.74 9.69 12.95
C ILE A 14 -53.79 9.38 11.78
N LEU A 15 -53.70 10.26 10.77
CA LEU A 15 -52.76 10.09 9.65
C LEU A 15 -51.29 10.25 10.07
N PHE A 16 -51.00 11.10 11.06
CA PHE A 16 -49.64 11.29 11.59
C PHE A 16 -49.21 10.18 12.59
N LEU A 17 -50.18 9.49 13.22
CA LEU A 17 -49.94 8.40 14.17
C LEU A 17 -49.85 7.01 13.52
N LEU A 18 -50.08 6.90 12.20
CA LEU A 18 -49.94 5.66 11.42
C LEU A 18 -48.56 5.51 10.75
N LEU A 19 -47.62 6.41 11.03
CA LEU A 19 -46.23 6.37 10.57
C LEU A 19 -45.18 5.68 11.49
N PRO A 20 -45.50 4.92 12.56
CA PRO A 20 -44.46 4.19 13.28
C PRO A 20 -44.42 2.73 12.78
N GLY A 21 -43.63 2.44 11.74
CA GLY A 21 -43.45 1.04 11.34
C GLY A 21 -42.63 0.77 10.08
N SER A 22 -42.39 1.76 9.23
CA SER A 22 -41.43 1.61 8.13
C SER A 22 -40.04 1.89 8.68
N GLY A 23 -39.19 0.86 8.76
CA GLY A 23 -37.78 1.01 9.13
C GLY A 23 -37.12 2.17 8.38
N CYS A 24 -36.13 2.80 9.00
CA CYS A 24 -35.50 4.09 8.67
C CYS A 24 -34.98 4.27 7.22
N LYS A 25 -35.82 4.08 6.22
CA LYS A 25 -35.55 4.40 4.83
C LYS A 25 -35.94 5.85 4.61
N ASN A 26 -34.97 6.65 4.21
CA ASN A 26 -35.18 8.05 3.89
C ASN A 26 -36.11 8.10 2.66
N VAL A 27 -37.18 8.89 2.69
CA VAL A 27 -38.14 9.01 1.57
C VAL A 27 -37.47 9.46 0.26
N LEU A 28 -36.24 9.97 0.34
CA LEU A 28 -35.43 10.41 -0.78
C LEU A 28 -34.50 9.32 -1.35
N GLU A 29 -34.41 8.15 -0.71
CA GLU A 29 -33.51 7.06 -1.11
C GLU A 29 -33.86 6.54 -2.51
N ASP A 30 -35.14 6.39 -2.82
CA ASP A 30 -35.62 5.97 -4.15
C ASP A 30 -35.44 7.06 -5.24
N SER A 31 -35.17 8.30 -4.84
CA SER A 31 -34.90 9.42 -5.76
C SER A 31 -33.41 9.71 -5.93
N ALA A 32 -32.53 9.07 -5.16
CA ALA A 32 -31.10 9.27 -5.22
C ALA A 32 -30.51 8.57 -6.46
N LYS A 33 -29.74 9.29 -7.27
CA LYS A 33 -28.96 8.69 -8.36
C LYS A 33 -27.71 8.04 -7.77
N THR A 34 -27.77 6.74 -7.52
CA THR A 34 -26.65 5.97 -6.92
C THR A 34 -25.62 5.50 -7.95
N SER A 35 -25.85 5.73 -9.24
CA SER A 35 -25.01 5.24 -10.33
C SER A 35 -24.12 6.31 -10.97
N THR A 36 -24.00 7.50 -10.39
CA THR A 36 -23.04 8.50 -10.89
C THR A 36 -21.67 8.21 -10.29
N ASP A 37 -20.60 8.67 -10.97
CA ASP A 37 -19.23 8.48 -10.50
C ASP A 37 -19.03 9.02 -9.07
N GLU A 38 -19.64 10.16 -8.74
CA GLU A 38 -19.58 10.77 -7.41
C GLU A 38 -20.30 9.93 -6.34
N ALA A 39 -21.45 9.34 -6.70
CA ALA A 39 -22.21 8.50 -5.79
C ALA A 39 -21.45 7.20 -5.49
N LEU A 40 -20.88 6.57 -6.52
CA LEU A 40 -20.00 5.41 -6.41
C LEU A 40 -18.76 5.74 -5.57
N PHE A 41 -18.18 6.93 -5.73
CA PHE A 41 -16.97 7.31 -5.02
C PHE A 41 -17.24 7.58 -3.54
N PHE A 42 -18.39 8.16 -3.24
CA PHE A 42 -18.85 8.29 -1.87
C PHE A 42 -19.08 6.91 -1.21
N GLU A 43 -19.73 5.98 -1.91
CA GLU A 43 -19.94 4.60 -1.43
C GLU A 43 -18.62 3.86 -1.23
N ALA A 44 -17.70 3.94 -2.19
CA ALA A 44 -16.36 3.35 -2.10
C ALA A 44 -15.61 3.80 -0.85
N LYS A 45 -15.64 5.12 -0.54
CA LYS A 45 -15.01 5.65 0.68
C LYS A 45 -15.65 5.15 1.97
N GLN A 46 -16.98 4.93 1.99
CA GLN A 46 -17.63 4.32 3.16
C GLN A 46 -17.15 2.88 3.38
N LEU A 47 -17.06 2.11 2.29
CA LEU A 47 -16.59 0.74 2.32
C LEU A 47 -15.13 0.67 2.79
N MET A 48 -14.25 1.54 2.28
CA MET A 48 -12.88 1.70 2.77
C MET A 48 -12.81 2.01 4.26
N ASN A 49 -13.63 2.95 4.75
CA ASN A 49 -13.68 3.29 6.17
C ASN A 49 -14.15 2.12 7.07
N SER A 50 -14.90 1.17 6.51
CA SER A 50 -15.31 -0.06 7.19
C SER A 50 -14.35 -1.24 7.02
N GLY A 51 -13.27 -1.07 6.24
CA GLY A 51 -12.32 -2.14 5.90
C GLY A 51 -12.81 -3.12 4.84
N ASP A 52 -13.95 -2.86 4.17
CA ASP A 52 -14.43 -3.68 3.04
C ASP A 52 -13.73 -3.24 1.74
N TRP A 53 -12.48 -3.66 1.59
CA TRP A 53 -11.64 -3.30 0.45
C TRP A 53 -12.17 -3.85 -0.88
N THR A 54 -12.69 -5.08 -0.87
CA THR A 54 -13.26 -5.71 -2.06
C THR A 54 -14.54 -5.01 -2.50
N GLY A 55 -15.42 -4.65 -1.56
CA GLY A 55 -16.58 -3.83 -1.84
C GLY A 55 -16.18 -2.47 -2.41
N ALA A 56 -15.19 -1.79 -1.81
CA ALA A 56 -14.70 -0.51 -2.30
C ALA A 56 -14.17 -0.58 -3.74
N ILE A 57 -13.32 -1.57 -4.04
CA ILE A 57 -12.78 -1.81 -5.39
C ILE A 57 -13.90 -2.05 -6.39
N THR A 58 -14.91 -2.85 -6.02
CA THR A 58 -16.09 -3.09 -6.87
C THR A 58 -16.82 -1.79 -7.21
N GLN A 59 -16.88 -0.82 -6.30
CA GLN A 59 -17.49 0.49 -6.59
C GLN A 59 -16.61 1.35 -7.49
N PHE A 60 -15.29 1.35 -7.29
CA PHE A 60 -14.36 2.03 -8.19
C PHE A 60 -14.44 1.49 -9.62
N GLU A 61 -14.46 0.17 -9.80
CA GLU A 61 -14.51 -0.46 -11.13
C GLU A 61 -15.82 -0.16 -11.90
N ARG A 62 -16.84 0.39 -11.25
CA ARG A 62 -18.09 0.83 -11.88
C ARG A 62 -18.04 2.28 -12.37
N MET A 63 -17.03 3.05 -11.99
CA MET A 63 -16.88 4.45 -12.41
C MET A 63 -16.36 4.55 -13.84
N SER A 64 -16.50 5.74 -14.43
CA SER A 64 -15.86 6.03 -15.71
C SER A 64 -14.32 6.06 -15.59
N ALA A 65 -13.63 5.63 -16.65
CA ALA A 65 -12.17 5.65 -16.69
C ALA A 65 -11.57 7.06 -16.50
N ALA A 66 -12.25 8.10 -17.00
CA ALA A 66 -11.83 9.49 -16.81
C ALA A 66 -11.90 9.92 -15.34
N TYR A 67 -12.92 9.47 -14.61
CA TYR A 67 -13.08 9.78 -13.19
C TYR A 67 -12.06 9.02 -12.34
N LEU A 68 -11.81 7.73 -12.63
CA LEU A 68 -10.77 6.94 -11.96
C LEU A 68 -9.37 7.50 -12.14
N ALA A 69 -9.07 8.06 -13.32
CA ALA A 69 -7.78 8.69 -13.61
C ALA A 69 -7.64 10.10 -12.99
N SER A 70 -8.69 10.66 -12.39
CA SER A 70 -8.60 11.97 -11.77
C SER A 70 -7.74 11.92 -10.50
N ARG A 71 -6.97 12.98 -10.27
CA ARG A 71 -6.03 13.09 -9.14
C ARG A 71 -6.73 12.98 -7.78
N ASP A 72 -8.01 13.35 -7.70
CA ASP A 72 -8.80 13.28 -6.47
C ASP A 72 -9.33 11.87 -6.17
N VAL A 73 -9.31 10.96 -7.15
CA VAL A 73 -9.93 9.62 -7.04
C VAL A 73 -8.87 8.51 -7.10
N ALA A 74 -7.86 8.66 -7.97
CA ALA A 74 -6.80 7.66 -8.15
C ALA A 74 -6.11 7.25 -6.83
N PRO A 75 -5.75 8.18 -5.91
CA PRO A 75 -5.15 7.81 -4.62
C PRO A 75 -6.07 6.95 -3.73
N HIS A 76 -7.38 7.20 -3.75
CA HIS A 76 -8.33 6.38 -3.00
C HIS A 76 -8.52 5.00 -3.64
N TYR A 77 -8.55 4.94 -4.97
CA TYR A 77 -8.64 3.67 -5.68
C TYR A 77 -7.40 2.80 -5.40
N ALA A 78 -6.21 3.39 -5.50
CA ALA A 78 -4.97 2.73 -5.10
C ALA A 78 -4.98 2.31 -3.63
N SER A 79 -5.47 3.16 -2.73
CA SER A 79 -5.57 2.87 -1.30
C SER A 79 -6.49 1.69 -1.00
N ALA A 80 -7.54 1.45 -1.80
CA ALA A 80 -8.40 0.29 -1.65
C ALA A 80 -7.64 -1.01 -1.97
N TYR A 81 -6.83 -1.02 -3.03
CA TYR A 81 -5.92 -2.12 -3.35
C TYR A 81 -4.81 -2.28 -2.30
N ALA A 82 -4.19 -1.19 -1.85
CA ALA A 82 -3.16 -1.23 -0.81
C ALA A 82 -3.74 -1.77 0.52
N GLY A 83 -4.96 -1.38 0.88
CA GLY A 83 -5.69 -1.91 2.03
C GLY A 83 -5.96 -3.40 1.93
N ARG A 84 -6.34 -3.90 0.74
CA ARG A 84 -6.50 -5.35 0.48
C ARG A 84 -5.16 -6.11 0.50
N CYS A 85 -4.06 -5.43 0.17
CA CYS A 85 -2.69 -5.94 0.34
C CYS A 85 -2.23 -5.95 1.82
N GLY A 86 -2.95 -5.28 2.73
CA GLY A 86 -2.65 -5.26 4.17
C GLY A 86 -2.21 -3.89 4.71
N LEU A 87 -2.15 -2.84 3.89
CA LEU A 87 -1.80 -1.50 4.36
C LEU A 87 -2.90 -0.96 5.30
N SER A 88 -2.55 -0.81 6.58
CA SER A 88 -3.26 0.06 7.52
C SER A 88 -2.40 1.28 7.79
N TYR A 89 -2.76 2.46 7.28
CA TYR A 89 -1.94 3.67 7.42
C TYR A 89 -1.60 3.97 8.89
N LEU A 90 -2.62 3.98 9.76
CA LEU A 90 -2.42 4.24 11.19
C LEU A 90 -1.58 3.15 11.84
N GLY A 91 -1.87 1.87 11.54
CA GLY A 91 -1.10 0.75 12.07
C GLY A 91 0.36 0.78 11.62
N PHE A 92 0.61 1.13 10.35
CA PHE A 92 1.96 1.23 9.80
C PHE A 92 2.75 2.36 10.46
N VAL A 93 2.16 3.55 10.62
CA VAL A 93 2.80 4.69 11.29
C VAL A 93 3.10 4.38 12.76
N GLU A 94 2.18 3.73 13.47
CA GLU A 94 2.38 3.28 14.86
C GLU A 94 3.53 2.26 14.97
N SER A 95 3.56 1.28 14.06
CA SER A 95 4.62 0.27 13.97
C SER A 95 5.97 0.91 13.64
N LEU A 96 6.00 1.86 12.70
CA LEU A 96 7.23 2.55 12.30
C LEU A 96 7.81 3.38 13.46
N GLY A 97 6.96 4.00 14.28
CA GLY A 97 7.38 4.67 15.51
C GLY A 97 8.02 3.74 16.54
N SER A 98 7.85 2.43 16.38
CA SER A 98 8.31 1.39 17.31
C SER A 98 9.43 0.50 16.74
N ILE A 99 9.97 0.83 15.55
CA ILE A 99 10.97 -0.01 14.84
C ILE A 99 12.24 -0.28 15.66
N GLY A 100 12.69 0.69 16.47
CA GLY A 100 13.83 0.55 17.38
C GLY A 100 15.14 0.27 16.64
N THR A 101 15.74 -0.90 16.88
CA THR A 101 16.97 -1.36 16.21
C THR A 101 16.71 -2.46 15.17
N THR A 102 15.43 -2.74 14.90
CA THR A 102 15.03 -3.73 13.91
C THR A 102 15.37 -3.23 12.53
N LYS A 103 15.99 -4.07 11.70
CA LYS A 103 16.27 -3.73 10.31
C LYS A 103 15.00 -3.52 9.52
N LEU A 104 15.05 -2.62 8.54
CA LEU A 104 13.86 -2.24 7.76
C LEU A 104 13.15 -3.44 7.14
N PHE A 105 13.84 -4.33 6.42
CA PHE A 105 13.15 -5.45 5.75
C PHE A 105 12.57 -6.45 6.75
N ARG A 106 13.25 -6.67 7.89
CA ARG A 106 12.70 -7.51 8.96
C ARG A 106 11.46 -6.86 9.59
N PHE A 107 11.51 -5.56 9.82
CA PHE A 107 10.36 -4.81 10.29
C PHE A 107 9.17 -4.90 9.32
N LEU A 108 9.42 -4.69 8.01
CA LEU A 108 8.38 -4.75 6.99
C LEU A 108 7.79 -6.16 6.89
N MET A 109 8.63 -7.19 6.81
CA MET A 109 8.20 -8.59 6.80
C MET A 109 7.26 -8.90 7.98
N ASN A 110 7.67 -8.54 9.20
CA ASN A 110 6.91 -8.79 10.42
C ASN A 110 5.62 -7.95 10.54
N THR A 111 5.50 -6.86 9.76
CA THR A 111 4.31 -5.99 9.78
C THR A 111 3.15 -6.60 9.00
N TYR A 112 3.41 -7.52 8.06
CA TYR A 112 2.40 -8.10 7.18
C TYR A 112 2.37 -9.63 7.25
N PRO A 113 2.07 -10.23 8.42
CA PRO A 113 1.96 -11.68 8.57
C PRO A 113 0.78 -12.24 7.76
N GLY A 114 0.87 -13.51 7.36
CA GLY A 114 -0.15 -14.21 6.59
C GLY A 114 -0.25 -13.71 5.14
N SER A 115 0.81 -13.10 4.62
CA SER A 115 0.85 -12.61 3.26
C SER A 115 0.82 -13.74 2.23
N ALA A 116 0.26 -13.44 1.07
CA ALA A 116 0.11 -14.39 -0.03
C ALA A 116 0.34 -13.69 -1.36
N ALA A 117 0.58 -14.47 -2.42
CA ALA A 117 0.80 -13.95 -3.77
C ALA A 117 -0.35 -13.04 -4.28
N THR A 118 -1.59 -13.28 -3.83
CA THR A 118 -2.73 -12.40 -4.15
C THR A 118 -2.59 -11.02 -3.53
N HIS A 119 -2.04 -10.92 -2.32
CA HIS A 119 -1.77 -9.62 -1.69
C HIS A 119 -0.66 -8.87 -2.45
N VAL A 120 0.39 -9.58 -2.90
CA VAL A 120 1.45 -8.97 -3.73
C VAL A 120 0.86 -8.34 -5.00
N ALA A 121 -0.03 -9.04 -5.71
CA ALA A 121 -0.69 -8.52 -6.90
C ALA A 121 -1.56 -7.28 -6.62
N ASP A 122 -2.21 -7.21 -5.46
CA ASP A 122 -2.95 -6.02 -5.03
C ASP A 122 -2.02 -4.83 -4.78
N CYS A 123 -0.88 -5.06 -4.12
CA CYS A 123 0.13 -4.03 -3.93
C CYS A 123 0.72 -3.50 -5.25
N GLU A 124 1.01 -4.38 -6.21
CA GLU A 124 1.46 -3.98 -7.55
C GLU A 124 0.41 -3.13 -8.28
N THR A 125 -0.87 -3.50 -8.13
CA THR A 125 -1.98 -2.74 -8.72
C THR A 125 -2.10 -1.35 -8.09
N ALA A 126 -2.02 -1.27 -6.75
CA ALA A 126 -2.04 0.00 -6.02
C ALA A 126 -0.88 0.92 -6.46
N GLU A 127 0.34 0.39 -6.49
CA GLU A 127 1.53 1.12 -6.92
C GLU A 127 1.40 1.61 -8.37
N THR A 128 0.92 0.75 -9.28
CA THR A 128 0.69 1.12 -10.68
C THR A 128 -0.30 2.28 -10.82
N ILE A 129 -1.41 2.26 -10.08
CA ILE A 129 -2.40 3.36 -10.10
C ILE A 129 -1.74 4.66 -9.61
N LEU A 130 -0.96 4.61 -8.52
CA LEU A 130 -0.30 5.81 -7.98
C LEU A 130 0.74 6.38 -8.96
N LEU A 131 1.62 5.54 -9.50
CA LEU A 131 2.68 5.96 -10.41
C LEU A 131 2.16 6.45 -11.76
N THR A 132 1.02 5.94 -12.23
CA THR A 132 0.38 6.41 -13.47
C THR A 132 -0.42 7.70 -13.28
N SER A 133 -0.93 7.96 -12.07
CA SER A 133 -1.66 9.20 -11.76
C SER A 133 -0.75 10.44 -11.82
N VAL A 134 0.43 10.36 -11.21
CA VAL A 134 1.47 11.40 -11.22
C VAL A 134 2.83 10.69 -11.19
N ALA A 135 3.51 10.63 -12.33
CA ALA A 135 4.75 9.85 -12.48
C ALA A 135 5.97 10.49 -11.79
N ASP A 136 6.09 11.83 -11.85
CA ASP A 136 7.21 12.56 -11.26
C ASP A 136 6.96 12.79 -9.75
N PRO A 137 7.81 12.27 -8.85
CA PRO A 137 7.66 12.48 -7.40
C PRO A 137 7.70 13.96 -7.00
N ASN A 138 8.32 14.85 -7.78
CA ASN A 138 8.37 16.29 -7.49
C ASN A 138 7.08 17.03 -7.85
N LEU A 139 6.18 16.40 -8.61
CA LEU A 139 4.86 16.96 -8.94
C LEU A 139 3.75 16.45 -8.01
N ARG A 140 4.06 15.44 -7.19
CA ARG A 140 3.17 14.89 -6.16
C ARG A 140 3.08 15.82 -4.97
N THR A 141 1.93 15.82 -4.29
CA THR A 141 1.82 16.40 -2.94
C THR A 141 2.60 15.55 -1.94
N VAL A 142 2.84 16.08 -0.74
CA VAL A 142 3.45 15.32 0.35
C VAL A 142 2.66 14.05 0.66
N ASP A 143 1.32 14.16 0.75
CA ASP A 143 0.43 13.03 1.03
C ASP A 143 0.49 11.95 -0.07
N GLU A 144 0.57 12.35 -1.33
CA GLU A 144 0.72 11.42 -2.46
C GLU A 144 2.08 10.70 -2.41
N ASN A 145 3.16 11.41 -2.10
CA ASN A 145 4.48 10.81 -1.93
C ASN A 145 4.52 9.84 -0.73
N LEU A 146 3.91 10.21 0.40
CA LEU A 146 3.79 9.31 1.56
C LEU A 146 2.98 8.05 1.24
N LEU A 147 1.86 8.20 0.52
CA LEU A 147 1.05 7.06 0.10
C LEU A 147 1.82 6.13 -0.84
N VAL A 148 2.58 6.67 -1.80
CA VAL A 148 3.47 5.89 -2.67
C VAL A 148 4.52 5.13 -1.84
N ALA A 149 5.19 5.81 -0.92
CA ALA A 149 6.21 5.20 -0.07
C ALA A 149 5.64 4.06 0.79
N PHE A 150 4.50 4.28 1.44
CA PHE A 150 3.87 3.26 2.29
C PHE A 150 3.30 2.10 1.50
N THR A 151 2.78 2.35 0.30
CA THR A 151 2.34 1.29 -0.61
C THR A 151 3.53 0.43 -1.05
N ALA A 152 4.65 1.05 -1.41
CA ALA A 152 5.87 0.34 -1.77
C ALA A 152 6.44 -0.47 -0.59
N PHE A 153 6.49 0.10 0.62
CA PHE A 153 6.89 -0.64 1.82
C PHE A 153 5.95 -1.79 2.18
N THR A 154 4.64 -1.61 1.99
CA THR A 154 3.66 -2.70 2.13
C THR A 154 4.01 -3.82 1.15
N LYS A 155 4.23 -3.50 -0.13
CA LYS A 155 4.63 -4.48 -1.15
C LYS A 155 5.89 -5.25 -0.75
N LEU A 156 6.92 -4.54 -0.27
CA LEU A 156 8.16 -5.15 0.21
C LEU A 156 7.89 -6.13 1.35
N GLY A 157 7.17 -5.70 2.38
CA GLY A 157 6.84 -6.53 3.53
C GLY A 157 5.99 -7.75 3.16
N THR A 158 4.97 -7.57 2.31
CA THR A 158 4.12 -8.64 1.80
C THR A 158 4.92 -9.68 1.01
N ILE A 159 5.83 -9.25 0.11
CA ILE A 159 6.70 -10.17 -0.63
C ILE A 159 7.61 -10.94 0.34
N LEU A 160 8.29 -10.24 1.25
CA LEU A 160 9.22 -10.86 2.17
C LEU A 160 8.51 -11.85 3.11
N ASN A 161 7.34 -11.53 3.65
CA ASN A 161 6.60 -12.47 4.48
C ASN A 161 6.13 -13.69 3.66
N THR A 162 5.61 -13.48 2.45
CA THR A 162 5.15 -14.56 1.56
C THR A 162 6.23 -15.61 1.27
N TYR A 163 7.50 -15.19 1.15
CA TYR A 163 8.59 -16.08 0.70
C TYR A 163 9.62 -16.41 1.77
N ALA A 164 9.81 -15.54 2.76
CA ALA A 164 10.86 -15.68 3.76
C ALA A 164 10.33 -16.07 5.14
N ASP A 165 9.08 -15.82 5.49
CA ASP A 165 8.51 -16.06 6.83
C ASP A 165 7.15 -16.76 6.68
N THR A 166 7.17 -18.01 6.21
CA THR A 166 5.95 -18.75 5.84
C THR A 166 5.19 -19.31 7.05
N ASP A 167 5.81 -19.31 8.24
CA ASP A 167 5.16 -19.70 9.49
C ASP A 167 4.74 -18.51 10.39
N ASP A 168 4.95 -17.28 9.92
CA ASP A 168 4.57 -16.02 10.56
C ASP A 168 5.16 -15.82 11.97
N ASP A 169 6.39 -16.30 12.20
CA ASP A 169 7.09 -16.16 13.49
C ASP A 169 7.90 -14.86 13.61
N GLY A 170 7.99 -14.08 12.52
CA GLY A 170 8.72 -12.82 12.46
C GLY A 170 10.24 -12.99 12.30
N SER A 171 10.66 -14.15 11.83
CA SER A 171 12.02 -14.51 11.47
C SER A 171 12.02 -15.21 10.12
N PRO A 172 13.10 -15.09 9.33
CA PRO A 172 13.19 -15.86 8.11
C PRO A 172 13.28 -17.35 8.40
N ASP A 173 12.50 -18.12 7.67
CA ASP A 173 12.43 -19.57 7.72
C ASP A 173 13.81 -20.20 7.53
N GLY A 174 14.04 -21.30 8.24
CA GLY A 174 15.23 -22.11 8.08
C GLY A 174 15.38 -22.60 6.63
N GLY A 175 16.37 -22.05 5.92
CA GLY A 175 16.65 -22.40 4.52
C GLY A 175 16.18 -21.38 3.49
N PHE A 176 15.57 -20.26 3.91
CA PHE A 176 15.42 -19.11 3.03
C PHE A 176 16.79 -18.59 2.58
N ASP A 177 16.97 -18.46 1.27
CA ASP A 177 18.16 -17.92 0.64
C ASP A 177 17.74 -16.99 -0.50
N ALA A 178 17.86 -15.68 -0.30
CA ALA A 178 17.47 -14.71 -1.32
C ALA A 178 18.33 -14.81 -2.58
N CYS A 179 19.52 -15.44 -2.54
CA CYS A 179 20.31 -15.71 -3.74
C CYS A 179 19.78 -16.89 -4.56
N ASN A 180 18.87 -17.71 -4.01
CA ASN A 180 18.27 -18.85 -4.69
C ASN A 180 16.92 -18.47 -5.34
N VAL A 181 16.83 -18.64 -6.66
CA VAL A 181 15.59 -18.39 -7.43
C VAL A 181 14.42 -19.28 -6.98
N GLY A 182 14.71 -20.43 -6.39
CA GLY A 182 13.72 -21.33 -5.81
C GLY A 182 13.11 -20.83 -4.49
N SER A 183 13.80 -19.96 -3.75
CA SER A 183 13.31 -19.35 -2.51
C SER A 183 12.63 -18.00 -2.75
N LEU A 184 13.13 -17.22 -3.72
CA LEU A 184 12.53 -15.96 -4.15
C LEU A 184 12.64 -15.88 -5.67
N ALA A 185 11.53 -15.82 -6.41
CA ALA A 185 11.59 -15.75 -7.86
C ALA A 185 12.14 -14.40 -8.36
N ASP A 186 12.69 -14.37 -9.57
CA ASP A 186 13.26 -13.13 -10.14
C ASP A 186 12.23 -12.00 -10.27
N ALA A 187 10.97 -12.34 -10.53
CA ALA A 187 9.89 -11.36 -10.62
C ALA A 187 9.71 -10.63 -9.27
N ASP A 188 9.61 -11.38 -8.17
CA ASP A 188 9.44 -10.82 -6.83
C ASP A 188 10.69 -10.08 -6.35
N ALA A 189 11.89 -10.59 -6.66
CA ALA A 189 13.14 -9.87 -6.37
C ALA A 189 13.16 -8.49 -7.07
N ARG A 190 12.73 -8.41 -8.33
CA ARG A 190 12.62 -7.13 -9.05
C ARG A 190 11.65 -6.18 -8.35
N GLN A 191 10.51 -6.69 -7.85
CA GLN A 191 9.53 -5.88 -7.13
C GLN A 191 10.06 -5.34 -5.80
N VAL A 192 10.88 -6.11 -5.08
CA VAL A 192 11.56 -5.63 -3.87
C VAL A 192 12.52 -4.49 -4.22
N GLY A 193 13.33 -4.67 -5.26
CA GLY A 193 14.30 -3.65 -5.69
C GLY A 193 13.65 -2.35 -6.15
N THR A 194 12.64 -2.44 -7.02
CA THR A 194 11.93 -1.23 -7.49
C THR A 194 11.08 -0.61 -6.42
N GLY A 195 10.42 -1.40 -5.57
CA GLY A 195 9.66 -0.85 -4.44
C GLY A 195 10.58 -0.08 -3.48
N LEU A 196 11.82 -0.52 -3.28
CA LEU A 196 12.80 0.23 -2.52
C LEU A 196 13.17 1.56 -3.18
N ALA A 197 13.48 1.54 -4.49
CA ALA A 197 13.80 2.74 -5.26
C ALA A 197 12.62 3.73 -5.29
N ILE A 198 11.39 3.23 -5.46
CA ILE A 198 10.16 4.02 -5.45
C ILE A 198 9.94 4.66 -4.08
N ALA A 199 10.02 3.88 -2.99
CA ALA A 199 9.87 4.38 -1.63
C ALA A 199 10.90 5.46 -1.31
N LEU A 200 12.17 5.24 -1.66
CA LEU A 200 13.23 6.21 -1.46
C LEU A 200 12.97 7.51 -2.24
N SER A 201 12.61 7.40 -3.52
CA SER A 201 12.34 8.58 -4.36
C SER A 201 11.16 9.42 -3.83
N ALA A 202 10.11 8.76 -3.34
CA ALA A 202 8.93 9.42 -2.81
C ALA A 202 9.22 10.08 -1.45
N LEU A 203 9.94 9.40 -0.55
CA LEU A 203 10.33 9.98 0.73
C LEU A 203 11.30 11.15 0.57
N GLN A 204 12.24 11.09 -0.38
CA GLN A 204 13.15 12.21 -0.68
C GLN A 204 12.38 13.44 -1.18
N ALA A 205 11.36 13.25 -2.02
CA ALA A 205 10.51 14.34 -2.49
C ALA A 205 9.63 14.95 -1.37
N ALA A 206 9.27 14.16 -0.36
CA ALA A 206 8.51 14.61 0.81
C ALA A 206 9.38 15.19 1.94
N ALA A 207 10.69 14.96 1.94
CA ALA A 207 11.59 15.18 3.09
C ALA A 207 11.65 16.63 3.61
N ALA A 208 11.30 17.62 2.78
CA ALA A 208 11.25 19.02 3.21
C ALA A 208 10.08 19.32 4.16
N GLU A 209 9.03 18.50 4.15
CA GLU A 209 7.76 18.77 4.84
C GLU A 209 7.40 17.68 5.89
N THR A 210 8.12 16.55 5.91
CA THR A 210 7.91 15.47 6.88
C THR A 210 9.23 14.88 7.39
N THR A 211 9.24 14.44 8.64
CA THR A 211 10.37 13.73 9.27
C THR A 211 10.20 12.21 9.24
N ILE A 212 9.05 11.72 8.76
CA ILE A 212 8.74 10.29 8.69
C ILE A 212 9.79 9.59 7.82
N GLY A 213 10.46 8.58 8.38
CA GLY A 213 11.45 7.79 7.65
C GLY A 213 12.79 8.48 7.38
N SER A 214 13.07 9.65 7.97
CA SER A 214 14.35 10.37 7.77
C SER A 214 15.60 9.57 8.18
N GLY A 215 15.50 8.73 9.21
CA GLY A 215 16.58 7.81 9.60
C GLY A 215 16.79 6.71 8.56
N GLU A 216 15.73 6.02 8.18
CA GLU A 216 15.84 4.88 7.25
C GLU A 216 16.16 5.30 5.83
N THR A 217 15.70 6.47 5.38
CA THR A 217 16.12 7.03 4.09
C THR A 217 17.62 7.31 4.05
N ALA A 218 18.23 7.73 5.16
CA ALA A 218 19.68 7.91 5.22
C ALA A 218 20.40 6.56 5.11
N THR A 219 19.98 5.55 5.88
CA THR A 219 20.51 4.17 5.81
C THR A 219 20.38 3.56 4.42
N LEU A 220 19.23 3.74 3.77
CA LEU A 220 18.99 3.27 2.41
C LEU A 220 19.84 4.00 1.39
N THR A 221 19.95 5.32 1.49
CA THR A 221 20.78 6.12 0.59
C THR A 221 22.25 5.74 0.72
N SER A 222 22.75 5.50 1.94
CA SER A 222 24.11 5.00 2.15
C SER A 222 24.30 3.61 1.58
N GLY A 223 23.35 2.69 1.79
CA GLY A 223 23.46 1.34 1.25
C GLY A 223 23.49 1.33 -0.28
N CYS A 224 22.68 2.16 -0.92
CA CYS A 224 22.73 2.36 -2.38
C CYS A 224 24.08 2.91 -2.86
N ALA A 225 24.65 3.90 -2.14
CA ALA A 225 25.96 4.45 -2.47
C ALA A 225 27.08 3.41 -2.32
N ASP A 226 27.03 2.61 -1.25
CA ASP A 226 28.00 1.54 -1.00
C ASP A 226 27.91 0.44 -2.07
N LEU A 227 26.69 0.03 -2.46
CA LEU A 227 26.49 -0.91 -3.56
C LEU A 227 27.07 -0.39 -4.88
N ALA A 228 26.86 0.89 -5.20
CA ALA A 228 27.39 1.53 -6.40
C ALA A 228 28.93 1.59 -6.41
N VAL A 229 29.57 1.67 -5.24
CA VAL A 229 31.04 1.64 -5.12
C VAL A 229 31.59 0.22 -5.20
N LEU A 230 30.96 -0.73 -4.51
CA LEU A 230 31.41 -2.13 -4.42
C LEU A 230 31.24 -2.87 -5.75
N ALA A 231 30.07 -2.72 -6.37
CA ALA A 231 29.70 -3.40 -7.61
C ALA A 231 28.77 -2.50 -8.45
N PRO A 232 29.32 -1.60 -9.30
CA PRO A 232 28.52 -0.65 -10.06
C PRO A 232 27.43 -1.28 -10.94
N SER A 233 27.62 -2.52 -11.43
CA SER A 233 26.60 -3.23 -12.21
C SER A 233 25.44 -3.76 -11.38
N PHE A 234 25.58 -3.78 -10.04
CA PHE A 234 24.55 -4.23 -9.11
C PHE A 234 23.67 -3.07 -8.62
N ASP A 235 24.03 -1.82 -8.87
CA ASP A 235 23.25 -0.65 -8.45
C ASP A 235 21.90 -0.59 -9.16
N PHE A 236 20.83 -0.76 -8.38
CA PHE A 236 19.44 -0.73 -8.83
C PHE A 236 18.65 0.46 -8.27
N CYS A 237 19.25 1.29 -7.41
CA CYS A 237 18.52 2.20 -6.53
C CYS A 237 17.82 3.37 -7.23
N SER A 238 18.07 3.55 -8.52
CA SER A 238 17.39 4.54 -9.37
C SER A 238 16.39 3.91 -10.35
N VAL A 239 16.27 2.58 -10.39
CA VAL A 239 15.39 1.87 -11.33
C VAL A 239 14.03 1.61 -10.66
N THR A 240 12.99 2.25 -11.18
CA THR A 240 11.62 2.14 -10.65
C THR A 240 10.71 1.21 -11.48
N ASP A 241 11.15 0.76 -12.65
CA ASP A 241 10.44 -0.20 -13.49
C ASP A 241 11.06 -1.61 -13.36
N PRO A 242 10.32 -2.61 -12.86
CA PRO A 242 10.82 -3.98 -12.70
C PRO A 242 11.35 -4.60 -13.99
N ALA A 243 10.78 -4.25 -15.14
CA ALA A 243 11.19 -4.75 -16.44
C ALA A 243 12.54 -4.16 -16.91
N SER A 244 12.92 -3.00 -16.37
CA SER A 244 14.16 -2.30 -16.71
C SER A 244 15.39 -2.80 -15.94
N LEU A 245 15.20 -3.63 -14.91
CA LEU A 245 16.32 -4.20 -14.14
C LEU A 245 17.12 -5.25 -14.94
N THR A 246 18.44 -5.14 -14.92
CA THR A 246 19.35 -6.13 -15.51
C THR A 246 19.50 -7.36 -14.61
N ALA A 247 20.10 -8.45 -15.13
CA ALA A 247 20.38 -9.63 -14.31
C ALA A 247 21.35 -9.32 -13.15
N ASP A 248 22.36 -8.48 -13.37
CA ASP A 248 23.32 -8.08 -12.34
C ASP A 248 22.66 -7.22 -11.25
N GLN A 249 21.74 -6.32 -11.64
CA GLN A 249 20.95 -5.55 -10.67
C GLN A 249 20.04 -6.46 -9.83
N VAL A 250 19.47 -7.52 -10.42
CA VAL A 250 18.72 -8.52 -9.64
C VAL A 250 19.62 -9.24 -8.63
N LYS A 251 20.88 -9.55 -8.96
CA LYS A 251 21.85 -10.06 -7.97
C LYS A 251 22.12 -9.04 -6.87
N GLY A 252 22.27 -7.76 -7.22
CA GLY A 252 22.37 -6.67 -6.26
C GLY A 252 21.21 -6.63 -5.27
N ILE A 253 19.98 -6.69 -5.78
CA ILE A 253 18.77 -6.72 -4.95
C ILE A 253 18.76 -7.92 -4.01
N ARG A 254 19.04 -9.12 -4.53
CA ARG A 254 19.11 -10.35 -3.71
C ARG A 254 20.18 -10.25 -2.63
N SER A 255 21.32 -9.62 -2.93
CA SER A 255 22.41 -9.39 -1.97
C SER A 255 21.95 -8.48 -0.83
N VAL A 256 21.18 -7.42 -1.13
CA VAL A 256 20.58 -6.50 -0.15
C VAL A 256 19.48 -7.18 0.69
N ILE A 257 18.77 -8.17 0.14
CA ILE A 257 17.81 -8.97 0.94
C ILE A 257 18.56 -9.94 1.88
N GLN A 258 19.65 -10.55 1.38
CA GLN A 258 20.40 -11.60 2.08
C GLN A 258 21.33 -11.07 3.18
N GLU A 259 21.80 -9.83 3.07
CA GLU A 259 22.67 -9.20 4.06
C GLU A 259 21.97 -8.99 5.41
N ASN A 260 22.78 -8.90 6.48
CA ASN A 260 22.31 -8.67 7.84
C ASN A 260 23.09 -7.54 8.54
N GLU A 261 23.52 -6.54 7.79
CA GLU A 261 24.17 -5.31 8.25
C GLU A 261 23.22 -4.09 8.17
N TRP A 262 22.56 -3.84 7.03
CA TRP A 262 21.83 -2.60 6.78
C TRP A 262 20.33 -2.77 6.96
N VAL A 263 19.67 -3.35 5.95
CA VAL A 263 18.22 -3.41 5.86
C VAL A 263 17.71 -4.83 5.70
N GLY A 264 18.53 -5.76 5.22
CA GLY A 264 18.16 -7.12 4.88
C GLY A 264 17.68 -7.99 6.03
N ILE A 265 17.29 -9.22 5.67
CA ILE A 265 16.74 -10.22 6.58
C ILE A 265 17.59 -11.49 6.66
N GLY A 266 18.48 -11.72 5.70
CA GLY A 266 19.14 -13.01 5.55
C GLY A 266 20.19 -13.34 6.62
N SER A 267 20.80 -14.52 6.46
CA SER A 267 21.76 -15.06 7.43
C SER A 267 23.21 -14.64 7.17
N CYS A 268 23.46 -13.80 6.15
CA CYS A 268 24.80 -13.35 5.86
C CYS A 268 25.24 -12.28 6.87
N ASN A 269 25.82 -12.73 7.98
CA ASN A 269 26.30 -11.89 9.09
C ASN A 269 27.65 -11.24 8.78
N ASN A 270 27.78 -10.60 7.62
CA ASN A 270 29.00 -9.94 7.20
C ASN A 270 28.65 -8.68 6.40
N THR A 271 29.67 -7.92 6.02
CA THR A 271 29.54 -6.74 5.15
C THR A 271 28.97 -7.13 3.78
N LEU A 272 28.27 -6.21 3.10
CA LEU A 272 27.61 -6.49 1.82
C LEU A 272 28.54 -7.09 0.76
N ASP A 273 29.83 -6.71 0.74
CA ASP A 273 30.86 -7.26 -0.14
C ASP A 273 31.02 -8.80 -0.03
N ASN A 274 30.77 -9.34 1.16
CA ASN A 274 30.81 -10.77 1.47
C ASN A 274 29.46 -11.46 1.27
N CYS A 275 28.39 -10.70 1.04
CA CYS A 275 27.01 -11.19 0.88
C CYS A 275 26.51 -11.08 -0.56
N LEU A 276 27.40 -10.80 -1.52
CA LEU A 276 27.04 -10.71 -2.93
C LEU A 276 26.55 -12.05 -3.47
N CYS A 277 25.32 -12.06 -3.99
CA CYS A 277 24.77 -13.22 -4.69
C CYS A 277 25.54 -13.49 -6.00
N PRO A 278 25.83 -14.77 -6.31
CA PRO A 278 26.63 -15.16 -7.46
C PRO A 278 25.97 -14.90 -8.82
#